data_AF-A0A3Q0JLL5-F1
#
_entry.id   AF-A0A3Q0JLL5-F1
#
_cell.length_a   1.000
_cell.length_b   1.000
_cell.length_c   1.000
_cell.angle_alpha   90.00
_cell.angle_beta   90.00
_cell.angle_gamma   90.00
#
_symmetry.space_group_name_H-M   'P 1'
#
loop_
_entity.id
_entity.type
_entity.pdbx_description
1 polymer ?
#
loop_
_entity_poly.entity_id
_entity_poly.type
_entity_poly.pdbx_seq_one_letter_code
_entity_poly.pdbx_strand_id
1 'polypeptide(L)'
;LFLIDFGLAKKFRDTRTRNHILYREDKNLTGTARYASINAHLGIEQSRRDDMESLGYVLMYFNRGSLPWQGLKEVAVKLESIRARHPQLLYESKLRVLLMLLSSKVYEQHRWYGQERDYNVLVMDLLGPSLEDLFNFCSRRFTVKTVLMLADQMIGRIEYVHCKSFIHRDIKPDNFLMGIGRHCNKVSVV
;
A
#
# COMPACT_ATOMS: atom_id res chain seq x y z
N LEU A 1 14.60 12.43 1.80
CA LEU A 1 14.51 10.97 1.97
C LEU A 1 13.03 10.69 2.18
N PHE A 2 12.33 10.07 1.22
CA PHE A 2 10.86 9.98 1.28
C PHE A 2 10.46 8.67 1.96
N LEU A 3 9.52 8.79 2.91
CA LEU A 3 9.04 7.71 3.77
C LEU A 3 8.39 6.61 2.94
N ILE A 4 8.66 5.36 3.33
CA ILE A 4 7.97 4.16 2.84
C ILE A 4 7.38 3.50 4.09
N ASP A 5 6.06 3.36 4.15
CA ASP A 5 5.34 2.62 5.18
C ASP A 5 5.44 1.12 4.88
N PHE A 6 6.57 0.57 5.28
CA PHE A 6 6.85 -0.85 5.20
C PHE A 6 5.99 -1.72 6.14
N GLY A 7 4.87 -1.24 6.69
CA GLY A 7 3.99 -1.95 7.63
C GLY A 7 3.55 -3.35 7.18
N LEU A 8 3.43 -3.57 5.85
CA LEU A 8 3.20 -4.90 5.26
C LEU A 8 4.37 -5.41 4.40
N ALA A 9 5.49 -4.70 4.30
CA ALA A 9 6.60 -5.15 3.46
C ALA A 9 7.36 -6.35 4.06
N LYS A 10 8.10 -7.07 3.21
CA LYS A 10 8.83 -8.28 3.61
C LYS A 10 10.12 -8.45 2.80
N LYS A 11 11.18 -8.98 3.41
CA LYS A 11 12.42 -9.35 2.71
C LYS A 11 12.15 -10.59 1.85
N PHE A 12 12.31 -10.49 0.52
CA PHE A 12 12.04 -11.61 -0.41
C PHE A 12 13.30 -12.36 -0.87
N ARG A 13 14.49 -11.84 -0.59
CA ARG A 13 15.76 -12.51 -0.86
C ARG A 13 16.81 -12.11 0.16
N ASP A 14 17.82 -12.94 0.36
CA ASP A 14 18.98 -12.50 1.12
C ASP A 14 19.71 -11.34 0.42
N THR A 15 20.24 -10.42 1.22
CA THR A 15 20.90 -9.20 0.75
C THR A 15 22.32 -9.46 0.27
N ARG A 16 23.01 -10.50 0.80
CA ARG A 16 24.38 -10.86 0.46
C ARG A 16 24.42 -11.97 -0.59
N THR A 17 23.72 -13.09 -0.36
CA THR A 17 23.75 -14.23 -1.28
C THR A 17 22.78 -14.10 -2.45
N ARG A 18 21.86 -13.12 -2.41
CA ARG A 18 20.74 -12.94 -3.36
C ARG A 18 19.74 -14.11 -3.44
N ASN A 19 19.91 -15.16 -2.61
CA ASN A 19 19.00 -16.32 -2.57
C ASN A 19 17.56 -15.88 -2.27
N HIS A 20 16.62 -16.30 -3.11
CA HIS A 20 15.19 -16.01 -2.93
C HIS A 20 14.62 -16.74 -1.70
N ILE A 21 13.54 -16.20 -1.11
CA ILE A 21 12.76 -16.95 -0.12
C ILE A 21 12.18 -18.23 -0.75
N LEU A 22 12.07 -19.28 0.07
CA LEU A 22 11.43 -20.52 -0.34
C LEU A 22 9.95 -20.29 -0.66
N TYR A 23 9.45 -21.01 -1.66
CA TYR A 23 8.02 -21.16 -1.90
C TYR A 23 7.36 -21.81 -0.68
N ARG A 24 6.18 -21.30 -0.29
CA ARG A 24 5.37 -21.81 0.81
C ARG A 24 3.90 -21.53 0.50
N GLU A 25 3.03 -22.43 0.91
CA GLU A 25 1.57 -22.30 0.87
C GLU A 25 1.05 -21.95 2.28
N ASP A 26 -0.26 -22.05 2.52
CA ASP A 26 -0.91 -21.82 3.81
C ASP A 26 -0.53 -20.47 4.47
N LYS A 27 -0.53 -19.39 3.69
CA LYS A 27 -0.41 -18.01 4.18
C LYS A 27 -1.80 -17.37 4.23
N ASN A 28 -2.05 -16.60 5.28
CA ASN A 28 -3.21 -15.72 5.31
C ASN A 28 -3.04 -14.62 4.25
N LEU A 29 -4.14 -14.28 3.57
CA LEU A 29 -4.19 -13.14 2.66
C LEU A 29 -3.65 -11.89 3.35
N THR A 30 -2.60 -11.30 2.78
CA THR A 30 -1.90 -10.12 3.29
C THR A 30 -1.95 -9.03 2.24
N GLY A 31 -2.39 -7.83 2.63
CA GLY A 31 -2.62 -6.71 1.72
C GLY A 31 -4.10 -6.48 1.42
N THR A 32 -4.38 -5.53 0.53
CA THR A 32 -5.74 -5.12 0.16
C THR A 32 -6.33 -6.06 -0.90
N ALA A 33 -7.24 -6.95 -0.49
CA ALA A 33 -7.85 -8.01 -1.31
C ALA A 33 -8.22 -7.60 -2.76
N ARG A 34 -8.81 -6.41 -2.95
CA ARG A 34 -9.21 -5.85 -4.25
C ARG A 34 -8.05 -5.77 -5.26
N TYR A 35 -6.83 -5.53 -4.79
CA TYR A 35 -5.64 -5.36 -5.61
C TYR A 35 -4.62 -6.48 -5.40
N ALA A 36 -4.88 -7.45 -4.51
CA ALA A 36 -3.96 -8.54 -4.22
C ALA A 36 -3.83 -9.52 -5.39
N SER A 37 -2.64 -10.11 -5.56
CA SER A 37 -2.39 -11.11 -6.61
C SER A 37 -3.20 -12.40 -6.40
N ILE A 38 -3.40 -13.16 -7.47
CA ILE A 38 -4.02 -14.49 -7.42
C ILE A 38 -3.26 -15.40 -6.43
N ASN A 39 -1.93 -15.33 -6.41
CA ASN A 39 -1.11 -16.08 -5.44
C ASN A 39 -1.44 -15.69 -3.99
N ALA A 40 -1.62 -14.40 -3.71
CA ALA A 40 -1.95 -13.92 -2.36
C ALA A 40 -3.33 -14.42 -1.89
N HIS A 41 -4.30 -14.52 -2.81
CA HIS A 41 -5.62 -15.14 -2.56
C HIS A 41 -5.54 -16.65 -2.35
N LEU A 42 -4.66 -17.35 -3.07
CA LEU A 42 -4.37 -18.78 -2.90
C LEU A 42 -3.49 -19.09 -1.67
N GLY A 43 -3.18 -18.10 -0.83
CA GLY A 43 -2.33 -18.29 0.34
C GLY A 43 -0.88 -18.65 0.04
N ILE A 44 -0.40 -18.33 -1.16
CA ILE A 44 0.99 -18.54 -1.57
C ILE A 44 1.87 -17.40 -1.03
N GLU A 45 3.08 -17.73 -0.60
CA GLU A 45 4.10 -16.79 -0.12
C GLU A 45 4.46 -15.76 -1.21
N GLN A 46 4.06 -14.52 -0.98
CA GLN A 46 4.22 -13.42 -1.92
C GLN A 46 5.69 -13.11 -2.23
N SER A 47 5.90 -12.63 -3.45
CA SER A 47 7.19 -12.39 -4.09
C SER A 47 7.11 -11.12 -4.95
N ARG A 48 8.20 -10.74 -5.63
CA ARG A 48 8.22 -9.52 -6.45
C ARG A 48 7.20 -9.48 -7.59
N ARG A 49 6.81 -10.64 -8.12
CA ARG A 49 5.82 -10.72 -9.20
C ARG A 49 4.43 -10.23 -8.73
N ASP A 50 4.15 -10.43 -7.45
CA ASP A 50 2.86 -10.13 -6.83
C ASP A 50 2.66 -8.62 -6.71
N ASP A 51 3.71 -7.86 -6.32
CA ASP A 51 3.69 -6.39 -6.36
C ASP A 51 3.43 -5.86 -7.79
N MET A 52 3.96 -6.53 -8.82
CA MET A 52 3.79 -6.12 -10.23
C MET A 52 2.40 -6.47 -10.79
N GLU A 53 1.83 -7.61 -10.37
CA GLU A 53 0.46 -8.00 -10.70
C GLU A 53 -0.55 -7.01 -10.08
N SER A 54 -0.36 -6.70 -8.79
CA SER A 54 -1.13 -5.67 -8.08
C SER A 54 -1.01 -4.29 -8.75
N LEU A 55 0.19 -3.90 -9.20
CA LEU A 55 0.37 -2.65 -9.98
C LEU A 55 -0.45 -2.70 -11.29
N GLY A 56 -0.46 -3.83 -11.99
CA GLY A 56 -1.27 -4.03 -13.19
C GLY A 56 -2.77 -3.79 -12.92
N TYR A 57 -3.29 -4.29 -11.80
CA TYR A 57 -4.65 -4.03 -11.38
C TYR A 57 -4.90 -2.55 -11.06
N VAL A 58 -3.97 -1.87 -10.39
CA VAL A 58 -4.06 -0.42 -10.11
C VAL A 58 -4.09 0.40 -11.41
N LEU A 59 -3.24 0.09 -12.39
CA LEU A 59 -3.22 0.79 -13.69
C LEU A 59 -4.48 0.50 -14.54
N MET A 60 -5.02 -0.72 -14.45
CA MET A 60 -6.30 -1.05 -15.08
C MET A 60 -7.45 -0.28 -14.41
N TYR A 61 -7.48 -0.25 -13.09
CA TYR A 61 -8.48 0.48 -12.28
C TYR A 61 -8.55 1.96 -12.66
N PHE A 62 -7.41 2.65 -12.76
CA PHE A 62 -7.37 4.05 -13.18
C PHE A 62 -7.90 4.32 -14.59
N ASN A 63 -7.73 3.39 -15.53
CA ASN A 63 -8.26 3.50 -16.89
C ASN A 63 -9.76 3.14 -16.98
N ARG A 64 -10.29 2.32 -16.06
CA ARG A 64 -11.64 1.76 -16.14
C ARG A 64 -12.67 2.42 -15.21
N GLY A 65 -12.26 3.00 -14.08
CA GLY A 65 -13.15 3.49 -13.03
C GLY A 65 -13.49 2.45 -11.96
N SER A 66 -13.53 1.19 -12.37
CA SER A 66 -13.65 0.02 -11.50
C SER A 66 -12.96 -1.21 -12.12
N LEU A 67 -12.56 -2.14 -11.26
CA LEU A 67 -12.16 -3.50 -11.63
C LEU A 67 -13.40 -4.39 -11.75
N PRO A 68 -13.41 -5.40 -12.66
CA PRO A 68 -14.56 -6.28 -12.88
C PRO A 68 -15.09 -7.00 -11.62
N TRP A 69 -14.22 -7.25 -10.63
CA TRP A 69 -14.56 -7.89 -9.37
C TRP A 69 -15.01 -6.93 -8.26
N GLN A 70 -15.00 -5.61 -8.47
CA GLN A 70 -15.57 -4.67 -7.50
C GLN A 70 -17.10 -4.76 -7.48
N GLY A 71 -17.64 -5.32 -6.40
CA GLY A 71 -19.07 -5.60 -6.24
C GLY A 71 -19.35 -7.06 -5.86
N LEU A 72 -18.37 -7.95 -6.00
CA LEU A 72 -18.40 -9.25 -5.32
C LEU A 72 -18.41 -9.02 -3.80
N LYS A 73 -19.28 -9.76 -3.10
CA LYS A 73 -19.60 -9.54 -1.68
C LYS A 73 -18.55 -10.16 -0.75
N GLU A 74 -17.31 -9.70 -0.87
CA GLU A 74 -16.17 -10.16 -0.08
C GLU A 74 -15.93 -9.28 1.14
N VAL A 75 -16.00 -9.89 2.32
CA VAL A 75 -15.64 -9.25 3.60
C VAL A 75 -14.22 -9.65 3.99
N ALA A 76 -13.26 -8.75 3.77
CA ALA A 76 -11.88 -8.95 4.20
C ALA A 76 -11.73 -8.63 5.69
N VAL A 77 -11.72 -9.66 6.54
CA VAL A 77 -11.51 -9.52 7.99
C VAL A 77 -10.03 -9.75 8.32
N LYS A 78 -9.30 -8.67 8.64
CA LYS A 78 -7.89 -8.73 9.03
C LYS A 78 -7.78 -9.06 10.52
N LEU A 79 -7.47 -10.32 10.86
CA LEU A 79 -7.33 -10.79 12.24
C LEU A 79 -5.84 -10.90 12.65
N GLU A 80 -5.46 -10.25 13.75
CA GLU A 80 -4.18 -10.43 14.43
C GLU A 80 -4.42 -11.03 15.82
N SER A 81 -3.60 -12.01 16.21
CA SER A 81 -3.66 -12.57 17.56
C SER A 81 -2.88 -11.69 18.54
N ILE A 82 -3.45 -11.42 19.70
CA ILE A 82 -2.79 -10.74 20.85
C ILE A 82 -1.49 -11.45 21.31
N ARG A 83 -1.27 -12.71 20.90
CA ARG A 83 -0.05 -13.49 21.16
C ARG A 83 0.95 -13.50 20.00
N ALA A 84 0.71 -12.70 18.95
CA ALA A 84 1.64 -12.56 17.83
C ALA A 84 3.02 -12.12 18.35
N ARG A 85 4.08 -12.89 18.05
CA ARG A 85 5.43 -12.60 18.55
C ARG A 85 5.92 -11.20 18.15
N HIS A 86 5.44 -10.67 17.02
CA HIS A 86 5.68 -9.31 16.53
C HIS A 86 4.33 -8.73 16.05
N PRO A 87 3.55 -8.05 16.91
CA PRO A 87 2.26 -7.47 16.52
C PRO A 87 2.46 -6.27 15.58
N GLN A 88 1.72 -6.23 14.47
CA GLN A 88 1.86 -5.23 13.40
C GLN A 88 0.55 -4.52 13.06
N LEU A 89 -0.61 -5.19 13.13
CA LEU A 89 -1.91 -4.50 12.97
C LEU A 89 -2.00 -3.36 13.96
N LEU A 90 -1.61 -3.64 15.20
CA LEU A 90 -1.46 -2.65 16.26
C LEU A 90 -0.75 -1.38 15.75
N TYR A 91 0.36 -1.47 15.01
CA TYR A 91 1.16 -0.33 14.49
C TYR A 91 0.62 0.30 13.18
N GLU A 92 -0.30 -0.38 12.49
CA GLU A 92 -0.87 0.04 11.21
C GLU A 92 -2.28 0.67 11.34
N SER A 93 -3.15 0.07 12.18
CA SER A 93 -4.36 0.73 12.73
C SER A 93 -3.99 1.94 13.57
N LYS A 94 -2.76 1.91 14.07
CA LYS A 94 -1.95 3.05 14.42
C LYS A 94 -1.90 4.04 13.24
N LEU A 95 -0.86 4.05 12.42
CA LEU A 95 -0.46 5.19 11.54
C LEU A 95 -1.57 5.99 10.82
N ARG A 96 -2.63 5.34 10.35
CA ARG A 96 -3.73 5.95 9.58
C ARG A 96 -4.51 7.04 10.33
N VAL A 97 -4.45 7.10 11.67
CA VAL A 97 -5.30 8.01 12.44
C VAL A 97 -4.77 9.47 12.53
N LEU A 98 -3.47 9.81 12.31
CA LEU A 98 -3.09 11.24 12.08
C LEU A 98 -3.47 11.66 10.70
N LEU A 99 -3.25 10.78 9.72
CA LEU A 99 -3.51 11.11 8.32
C LEU A 99 -4.98 11.54 8.16
N MET A 100 -5.89 10.96 8.95
CA MET A 100 -7.24 11.47 9.18
C MET A 100 -7.34 12.70 10.09
N LEU A 101 -6.81 12.68 11.33
CA LEU A 101 -7.01 13.80 12.28
C LEU A 101 -6.33 15.13 11.90
N LEU A 102 -5.32 15.09 11.02
CA LEU A 102 -4.73 16.28 10.37
C LEU A 102 -5.61 16.91 9.30
N SER A 103 -6.70 16.25 8.89
CA SER A 103 -7.41 16.54 7.65
C SER A 103 -8.87 16.93 7.89
N SER A 104 -9.13 18.07 8.53
CA SER A 104 -10.44 18.76 8.46
C SER A 104 -10.66 19.49 7.11
N LYS A 105 -9.82 19.15 6.12
CA LYS A 105 -9.31 19.99 5.03
C LYS A 105 -8.82 21.39 5.44
N VAL A 106 -8.46 21.56 6.71
CA VAL A 106 -7.31 22.37 7.14
C VAL A 106 -6.29 21.40 7.74
N TYR A 107 -5.01 21.58 7.40
CA TYR A 107 -3.90 20.90 8.05
C TYR A 107 -3.78 21.43 9.48
N GLU A 108 -4.17 20.66 10.51
CA GLU A 108 -3.80 21.03 11.88
C GLU A 108 -3.56 19.83 12.80
N GLN A 109 -2.42 19.88 13.49
CA GLN A 109 -1.69 18.72 14.00
C GLN A 109 -2.24 18.26 15.36
N HIS A 110 -2.45 16.95 15.55
CA HIS A 110 -2.38 16.33 16.88
C HIS A 110 -1.69 14.96 16.85
N ARG A 111 -0.37 14.98 17.05
CA ARG A 111 0.50 13.79 17.12
C ARG A 111 0.26 13.02 18.41
N TRP A 112 -0.34 11.83 18.29
CA TRP A 112 -0.58 10.93 19.42
C TRP A 112 -0.15 9.49 19.14
N TYR A 113 -0.13 8.66 20.18
CA TYR A 113 0.11 7.22 20.14
C TYR A 113 -0.49 6.65 21.43
N GLY A 114 -1.37 5.65 21.34
CA GLY A 114 -1.93 5.02 22.54
C GLY A 114 -2.62 3.68 22.30
N GLN A 115 -3.18 3.10 23.35
CA GLN A 115 -3.67 1.73 23.41
C GLN A 115 -5.08 1.70 24.01
N GLU A 116 -6.01 0.99 23.36
CA GLU A 116 -7.39 0.85 23.79
C GLU A 116 -7.73 -0.65 23.82
N ARG A 117 -7.89 -1.20 25.02
CA ARG A 117 -8.06 -2.65 25.27
C ARG A 117 -6.91 -3.45 24.63
N ASP A 118 -7.21 -4.43 23.78
CA ASP A 118 -6.23 -5.32 23.14
C ASP A 118 -5.52 -4.71 21.91
N TYR A 119 -5.74 -3.42 21.57
CA TYR A 119 -5.29 -2.81 20.29
C TYR A 119 -4.65 -1.41 20.45
N ASN A 120 -3.99 -0.91 19.40
CA ASN A 120 -3.13 0.29 19.39
C ASN A 120 -3.56 1.32 18.29
N VAL A 121 -3.39 2.65 18.52
CA VAL A 121 -3.50 3.76 17.51
C VAL A 121 -2.32 4.83 17.48
N LEU A 122 -1.67 5.23 16.33
CA LEU A 122 -0.40 6.03 16.04
C LEU A 122 -0.69 7.00 14.91
N VAL A 123 0.05 8.09 14.85
CA VAL A 123 -0.49 9.26 14.21
C VAL A 123 0.76 9.93 13.43
N MET A 124 0.90 9.80 12.05
CA MET A 124 2.03 10.29 11.13
C MET A 124 1.75 11.38 10.02
N ASP A 125 2.78 12.15 9.58
CA ASP A 125 2.73 13.39 8.74
C ASP A 125 2.05 13.30 7.35
N LEU A 126 1.33 14.37 6.95
CA LEU A 126 0.64 14.45 5.66
C LEU A 126 1.62 14.63 4.48
N LEU A 127 1.66 13.62 3.61
CA LEU A 127 2.11 13.75 2.24
C LEU A 127 0.98 14.36 1.37
N GLY A 128 1.25 14.62 0.08
CA GLY A 128 0.21 15.15 -0.81
C GLY A 128 -0.90 14.12 -1.06
N PRO A 129 -2.00 14.52 -1.73
CA PRO A 129 -3.14 13.65 -1.95
C PRO A 129 -2.73 12.33 -2.61
N SER A 130 -3.37 11.25 -2.20
CA SER A 130 -3.13 9.93 -2.78
C SER A 130 -3.62 9.87 -4.22
N LEU A 131 -3.17 8.85 -4.95
CA LEU A 131 -3.72 8.60 -6.27
C LEU A 131 -5.21 8.20 -6.20
N GLU A 132 -5.71 7.65 -5.09
CA GLU A 132 -7.16 7.46 -4.89
C GLU A 132 -7.90 8.80 -4.71
N ASP A 133 -7.36 9.74 -3.95
CA ASP A 133 -7.96 11.07 -3.75
C ASP A 133 -8.05 11.84 -5.07
N LEU A 134 -6.95 11.84 -5.84
CA LEU A 134 -6.89 12.47 -7.15
C LEU A 134 -7.79 11.75 -8.16
N PHE A 135 -7.92 10.43 -8.05
CA PHE A 135 -8.81 9.65 -8.91
C PHE A 135 -10.27 9.96 -8.65
N ASN A 136 -10.68 10.06 -7.39
CA ASN A 136 -12.03 10.49 -7.00
C ASN A 136 -12.30 11.94 -7.41
N PHE A 137 -11.32 12.84 -7.28
CA PHE A 137 -11.40 14.22 -7.79
C PHE A 137 -11.61 14.27 -9.32
N CYS A 138 -10.95 13.39 -10.07
CA CYS A 138 -11.15 13.22 -11.52
C CYS A 138 -12.36 12.34 -11.89
N SER A 139 -13.43 12.38 -11.10
CA SER A 139 -14.67 11.62 -11.34
C SER A 139 -14.44 10.12 -11.59
N ARG A 140 -13.44 9.54 -10.91
CA ARG A 140 -13.03 8.13 -11.02
C ARG A 140 -12.66 7.70 -12.44
N ARG A 141 -12.00 8.57 -13.21
CA ARG A 141 -11.41 8.20 -14.51
C ARG A 141 -10.19 9.05 -14.84
N PHE A 142 -9.01 8.43 -14.96
CA PHE A 142 -7.84 9.10 -15.51
C PHE A 142 -7.75 8.93 -17.02
N THR A 143 -7.08 9.88 -17.68
CA THR A 143 -6.73 9.73 -19.11
C THR A 143 -5.60 8.72 -19.26
N VAL A 144 -5.53 8.03 -20.41
CA VAL A 144 -4.43 7.10 -20.70
C VAL A 144 -3.06 7.77 -20.56
N LYS A 145 -2.94 9.04 -20.98
CA LYS A 145 -1.72 9.85 -20.79
C LYS A 145 -1.35 9.97 -19.31
N THR A 146 -2.31 10.31 -18.45
CA THR A 146 -2.11 10.38 -16.99
C THR A 146 -1.69 9.03 -16.44
N VAL A 147 -2.36 7.93 -16.82
CA VAL A 147 -2.03 6.60 -16.30
C VAL A 147 -0.63 6.14 -16.73
N LEU A 148 -0.20 6.43 -17.97
CA LEU A 148 1.17 6.10 -18.43
C LEU A 148 2.23 6.94 -17.70
N MET A 149 1.98 8.23 -17.45
CA MET A 149 2.89 9.09 -16.66
C MET A 149 2.99 8.65 -15.19
N LEU A 150 1.92 8.08 -14.63
CA LEU A 150 1.95 7.49 -13.29
C LEU A 150 2.68 6.14 -13.30
N ALA A 151 2.39 5.27 -14.28
CA ALA A 151 2.99 3.94 -14.41
C ALA A 151 4.53 4.00 -14.43
N ASP A 152 5.11 4.89 -15.25
CA ASP A 152 6.56 5.13 -15.33
C ASP A 152 7.17 5.37 -13.93
N GLN A 153 6.60 6.31 -13.17
CA GLN A 153 7.09 6.63 -11.84
C GLN A 153 6.85 5.51 -10.83
N MET A 154 5.67 4.88 -10.86
CA MET A 154 5.27 3.81 -9.93
C MET A 154 6.17 2.58 -10.09
N ILE A 155 6.46 2.17 -11.33
CA ILE A 155 7.42 1.09 -11.64
C ILE A 155 8.78 1.40 -11.02
N GLY A 156 9.30 2.62 -11.21
CA GLY A 156 10.58 3.04 -10.62
C GLY A 156 10.57 3.07 -9.07
N ARG A 157 9.41 3.24 -8.41
CA ARG A 157 9.31 3.10 -6.94
C ARG A 157 9.32 1.64 -6.49
N ILE A 158 8.57 0.77 -7.17
CA ILE A 158 8.55 -0.66 -6.88
C ILE A 158 9.94 -1.28 -7.14
N GLU A 159 10.57 -0.94 -8.26
CA GLU A 159 11.95 -1.36 -8.58
C GLU A 159 12.93 -0.97 -7.47
N TYR A 160 12.85 0.26 -6.94
CA TYR A 160 13.71 0.69 -5.85
C TYR A 160 13.54 -0.20 -4.60
N VAL A 161 12.30 -0.50 -4.19
CA VAL A 161 11.99 -1.41 -3.06
C VAL A 161 12.56 -2.81 -3.32
N HIS A 162 12.37 -3.33 -4.55
CA HIS A 162 12.86 -4.64 -4.99
C HIS A 162 14.40 -4.71 -5.03
N CYS A 163 15.06 -3.64 -5.43
CA CYS A 163 16.51 -3.49 -5.41
C CYS A 163 17.08 -3.58 -3.99
N LYS A 164 16.38 -3.01 -3.00
CA LYS A 164 16.68 -3.16 -1.56
C LYS A 164 16.33 -4.54 -0.98
N SER A 165 15.85 -5.47 -1.80
CA SER A 165 15.51 -6.87 -1.44
C SER A 165 14.22 -7.03 -0.63
N PHE A 166 13.34 -6.03 -0.68
CA PHE A 166 11.99 -6.07 -0.10
C PHE A 166 10.91 -6.19 -1.18
N ILE A 167 9.74 -6.66 -0.79
CA ILE A 167 8.46 -6.59 -1.50
C ILE A 167 7.47 -5.81 -0.65
N HIS A 168 6.53 -5.12 -1.28
CA HIS A 168 5.60 -4.20 -0.61
C HIS A 168 4.37 -4.91 -0.05
N ARG A 169 3.80 -5.87 -0.80
CA ARG A 169 2.60 -6.66 -0.44
C ARG A 169 1.30 -5.87 -0.22
N ASP A 170 1.24 -4.59 -0.58
CA ASP A 170 0.03 -3.77 -0.49
C ASP A 170 0.01 -2.65 -1.55
N ILE A 171 0.35 -2.98 -2.79
CA ILE A 171 0.33 -2.03 -3.92
C ILE A 171 -1.12 -1.63 -4.24
N LYS A 172 -1.48 -0.38 -3.95
CA LYS A 172 -2.82 0.19 -4.13
C LYS A 172 -2.78 1.72 -4.30
N PRO A 173 -3.82 2.37 -4.86
CA PRO A 173 -3.83 3.81 -5.11
C PRO A 173 -3.57 4.67 -3.88
N ASP A 174 -4.07 4.25 -2.71
CA ASP A 174 -3.91 4.93 -1.42
C ASP A 174 -2.44 5.01 -0.97
N ASN A 175 -1.63 4.01 -1.32
CA ASN A 175 -0.21 3.91 -0.95
C ASN A 175 0.72 4.60 -1.96
N PHE A 176 0.17 5.30 -2.97
CA PHE A 176 0.95 6.18 -3.85
C PHE A 176 0.49 7.62 -3.64
N LEU A 177 1.43 8.47 -3.22
CA LEU A 177 1.14 9.84 -2.82
C LEU A 177 1.90 10.83 -3.70
N MET A 178 1.24 11.89 -4.14
CA MET A 178 1.92 12.97 -4.86
C MET A 178 2.73 13.83 -3.90
N GLY A 179 3.85 14.39 -4.38
CA GLY A 179 4.56 15.43 -3.65
C GLY A 179 3.76 16.74 -3.57
N ILE A 180 4.26 17.69 -2.78
CA ILE A 180 3.66 19.03 -2.61
C ILE A 180 4.63 20.09 -3.16
N GLY A 181 4.10 21.24 -3.58
CA GLY A 181 4.90 22.39 -4.03
C GLY A 181 5.81 22.04 -5.21
N ARG A 182 7.13 22.27 -5.05
CA ARG A 182 8.15 21.98 -6.09
C ARG A 182 8.30 20.50 -6.45
N HIS A 183 7.56 19.59 -5.81
CA HIS A 183 7.56 18.15 -6.07
C HIS A 183 6.17 17.61 -6.43
N CYS A 184 5.21 18.48 -6.77
CA CYS A 184 3.84 18.11 -7.15
C CYS A 184 3.74 17.16 -8.36
N ASN A 185 4.79 17.03 -9.15
CA ASN A 185 4.90 16.10 -10.28
C ASN A 185 5.54 14.74 -9.92
N LYS A 186 5.98 14.53 -8.67
CA LYS A 186 6.63 13.31 -8.22
C LYS A 186 5.69 12.40 -7.45
N VAL A 187 5.60 11.14 -7.86
CA VAL A 187 4.97 10.06 -7.08
C VAL A 187 5.95 9.55 -6.04
N SER A 188 5.48 9.35 -4.80
CA SER A 188 6.14 8.56 -3.74
C SER A 188 5.30 7.31 -3.46
N VAL A 189 5.92 6.27 -2.89
CA VAL A 189 5.22 5.10 -2.36
C VAL A 189 5.34 5.14 -0.84
N VAL A 190 4.21 4.93 -0.14
CA VAL A 190 4.18 4.68 1.31
C VAL A 190 3.94 3.19 1.55
#